data_AF-A0A8B5XC59-F1
#
_entry.id   AF-A0A8B5XC59-F1
#
_cell.length_a   1.000
_cell.length_b   1.000
_cell.length_c   1.000
_cell.angle_alpha   90.00
_cell.angle_beta   90.00
_cell.angle_gamma   90.00
#
_symmetry.space_group_name_H-M   'P 1'
#
loop_
_entity.id
_entity.type
_entity.pdbx_description
1 polymer ?
#
loop_
_entity_poly.entity_id
_entity_poly.type
_entity_poly.pdbx_seq_one_letter_code
_entity_poly.pdbx_strand_id
1 'polypeptide(L)'
;MLQSDHQRFLRIDKSEAAMSTHTNEKLPPIKELSPEEAWELFDRQAQAWLGVSGEEFIRRYDAGEISADDLDYNNDVIALYIMMPRKHEDKDTESA
;
A
#
# COMPACT_ATOMS: atom_id res chain seq x y z
N MET A 1 -7.82 -42.06 -39.50
CA MET A 1 -7.67 -40.69 -40.05
C MET A 1 -8.97 -39.95 -39.73
N LEU A 2 -8.89 -38.82 -38.99
CA LEU A 2 -9.98 -37.90 -38.58
C LEU A 2 -11.01 -38.50 -37.58
N GLN A 3 -11.48 -37.88 -36.49
CA GLN A 3 -11.41 -36.53 -35.91
C GLN A 3 -11.59 -36.57 -34.37
N SER A 4 -11.00 -35.55 -33.71
CA SER A 4 -11.47 -34.77 -32.55
C SER A 4 -12.41 -35.36 -31.48
N ASP A 5 -11.95 -35.34 -30.23
CA ASP A 5 -12.79 -35.09 -29.04
C ASP A 5 -11.92 -34.37 -27.99
N HIS A 6 -11.96 -33.03 -27.98
CA HIS A 6 -12.79 -32.21 -27.11
C HIS A 6 -12.33 -32.19 -25.64
N GLN A 7 -11.51 -31.18 -25.38
CA GLN A 7 -11.39 -30.43 -24.12
C GLN A 7 -12.54 -30.71 -23.14
N ARG A 8 -12.21 -31.38 -22.04
CA ARG A 8 -13.12 -31.58 -20.90
C ARG A 8 -13.10 -30.31 -20.05
N PHE A 9 -13.94 -29.36 -20.45
CA PHE A 9 -14.15 -28.10 -19.75
C PHE A 9 -14.63 -28.32 -18.31
N LEU A 10 -14.03 -27.53 -17.41
CA LEU A 10 -14.36 -27.36 -16.00
C LEU A 10 -15.86 -27.05 -15.82
N ARG A 11 -16.60 -28.01 -15.26
CA ARG A 11 -17.83 -27.71 -14.53
C ARG A 11 -17.43 -27.43 -13.09
N ILE A 12 -17.30 -26.15 -12.75
CA ILE A 12 -17.47 -25.71 -11.37
C ILE A 12 -18.81 -24.99 -11.33
N ASP A 13 -19.71 -25.60 -10.56
CA ASP A 13 -21.08 -25.19 -10.34
C ASP A 13 -21.16 -23.76 -9.81
N LYS A 14 -22.06 -23.00 -10.44
CA LYS A 14 -22.29 -21.58 -10.18
C LYS A 14 -23.30 -21.43 -9.04
N SER A 15 -22.96 -21.92 -7.85
CA SER A 15 -23.75 -21.72 -6.64
C SER A 15 -22.87 -21.89 -5.40
N GLU A 16 -22.96 -20.94 -4.47
CA GLU A 16 -22.20 -20.80 -3.22
C GLU A 16 -20.95 -19.92 -3.24
N ALA A 17 -20.82 -19.02 -4.23
CA ALA A 17 -20.27 -17.70 -3.91
C ALA A 17 -21.41 -16.87 -3.32
N ALA A 18 -21.70 -17.06 -2.03
CA ALA A 18 -22.31 -16.01 -1.24
C ALA A 18 -21.29 -14.86 -1.21
N MET A 19 -21.28 -14.07 -2.29
CA MET A 19 -20.69 -12.75 -2.30
C MET A 19 -21.41 -12.00 -1.19
N SER A 20 -20.79 -12.00 -0.01
CA SER A 20 -21.12 -11.11 1.07
C SER A 20 -21.29 -9.75 0.43
N THR A 21 -22.51 -9.24 0.50
CA THR A 21 -22.93 -7.98 -0.10
C THR A 21 -21.83 -6.96 0.18
N HIS A 22 -21.14 -6.51 -0.88
CA HIS A 22 -20.38 -5.28 -0.80
C HIS A 22 -21.44 -4.23 -0.48
N THR A 23 -21.60 -3.96 0.81
CA THR A 23 -22.44 -2.88 1.29
C THR A 23 -21.95 -1.67 0.52
N ASN A 24 -22.87 -0.99 -0.18
CA ASN A 24 -22.63 0.30 -0.79
C ASN A 24 -22.48 1.34 0.32
N GLU A 25 -21.54 1.09 1.23
CA GLU A 25 -21.10 2.00 2.26
C GLU A 25 -20.27 3.04 1.53
N LYS A 26 -20.90 4.20 1.37
CA LYS A 26 -20.25 5.41 0.89
C LYS A 26 -18.92 5.54 1.64
N LEU A 27 -17.81 5.38 0.92
CA LEU A 27 -16.47 5.52 1.49
C LEU A 27 -16.37 6.86 2.23
N PRO A 28 -15.62 6.93 3.33
CA PRO A 28 -15.36 8.20 4.00
C PRO A 28 -14.75 9.21 2.99
N PRO A 29 -15.01 10.51 3.16
CA PRO A 29 -14.42 11.52 2.30
C PRO A 29 -12.89 11.48 2.40
N ILE A 30 -12.22 11.67 1.26
CA ILE A 30 -10.76 11.82 1.21
C ILE A 30 -10.40 13.16 1.90
N LYS A 31 -9.47 13.12 2.85
CA LYS A 31 -8.89 14.32 3.49
C LYS A 31 -7.47 14.51 2.98
N GLU A 32 -7.19 15.66 2.37
CA GLU A 32 -5.83 16.09 2.07
C GLU A 32 -5.15 16.60 3.34
N LEU A 33 -3.88 16.24 3.53
CA LEU A 33 -3.06 16.68 4.66
C LEU A 33 -2.02 17.70 4.18
N SER A 34 -1.70 18.67 5.02
CA SER A 34 -0.50 19.49 4.81
C SER A 34 0.77 18.62 4.88
N PRO A 35 1.91 19.08 4.34
CA PRO A 35 3.18 18.37 4.48
C PRO A 35 3.55 18.08 5.94
N GLU A 36 3.31 19.04 6.84
CA GLU A 36 3.56 18.91 8.28
C GLU A 36 2.62 17.87 8.91
N GLU A 37 1.32 17.93 8.61
CA GLU A 37 0.34 16.95 9.11
C GLU A 37 0.65 15.53 8.60
N ALA A 38 1.08 15.41 7.34
CA ALA A 38 1.49 14.14 6.75
C ALA A 38 2.74 13.58 7.44
N TRP A 39 3.71 14.45 7.77
CA TRP A 39 4.90 14.07 8.52
C TRP A 39 4.56 13.60 9.94
N GLU A 40 3.72 14.34 10.67
CA GLU A 40 3.28 13.97 12.02
C GLU A 40 2.47 12.66 12.03
N LEU A 41 1.67 12.42 10.99
CA LEU A 41 0.95 11.16 10.84
C LEU A 41 1.93 10.01 10.61
N PHE A 42 2.90 10.20 9.72
CA PHE A 42 3.92 9.21 9.40
C PHE A 42 4.78 8.87 10.61
N ASP A 43 5.32 9.86 11.32
CA ASP A 43 6.19 9.64 12.50
C ASP A 43 5.44 8.89 13.62
N ARG A 44 4.20 9.30 13.91
CA ARG A 44 3.33 8.59 14.86
C ARG A 44 3.13 7.14 14.47
N GLN A 45 2.97 6.88 13.17
CA GLN A 45 2.70 5.55 12.69
C GLN A 45 3.94 4.65 12.69
N ALA A 46 5.12 5.22 12.39
CA ALA A 46 6.41 4.57 12.55
C ALA A 46 6.64 4.14 14.00
N GLN A 47 6.32 5.03 14.95
CA GLN A 47 6.44 4.74 16.37
C GLN A 47 5.48 3.62 16.80
N ALA A 48 4.23 3.69 16.36
CA ALA A 48 3.20 2.73 16.76
C ALA A 48 3.41 1.33 16.18
N TRP A 49 3.89 1.21 14.94
CA TRP A 49 4.06 -0.08 14.28
C TRP A 49 5.44 -0.70 14.47
N LEU A 50 6.51 0.12 14.39
CA LEU A 50 7.89 -0.37 14.35
C LEU A 50 8.72 0.08 15.55
N GLY A 51 8.18 0.93 16.43
CA GLY A 51 8.87 1.42 17.62
C GLY A 51 10.04 2.37 17.31
N VAL A 52 10.08 2.97 16.12
CA VAL A 52 11.10 3.93 15.70
C VAL A 52 10.47 5.25 15.27
N SER A 53 11.22 6.34 15.28
CA SER A 53 10.75 7.59 14.65
C SER A 53 10.67 7.43 13.13
N GLY A 54 9.86 8.27 12.49
CA GLY A 54 9.79 8.37 11.04
C GLY A 54 11.16 8.72 10.42
N GLU A 55 11.92 9.61 11.06
CA GLU A 55 13.30 9.95 10.62
C GLU A 55 14.22 8.74 10.61
N GLU A 56 14.18 7.94 11.68
CA GLU A 56 15.00 6.74 11.79
C GLU A 56 14.59 5.68 10.76
N PHE A 57 13.29 5.53 10.50
CA PHE A 57 12.82 4.65 9.42
C PHE A 57 13.38 5.09 8.07
N ILE A 58 13.28 6.37 7.72
CA ILE A 58 13.82 6.90 6.46
C ILE A 58 15.34 6.71 6.40
N ARG A 59 16.06 6.97 7.50
CA ARG A 59 17.51 6.77 7.55
C ARG A 59 17.88 5.31 7.24
N ARG A 60 17.19 4.35 7.87
CA ARG A 60 17.44 2.92 7.65
C ARG A 60 17.06 2.48 6.24
N TYR A 61 15.95 3.00 5.72
CA TYR A 61 15.53 2.77 4.35
C TYR A 61 16.57 3.31 3.33
N ASP A 62 16.98 4.57 3.47
CA ASP A 62 17.98 5.22 2.61
C ASP A 62 19.36 4.53 2.71
N ALA A 63 19.70 3.95 3.87
CA ALA A 63 20.90 3.15 4.07
C ALA A 63 20.81 1.71 3.52
N GLY A 64 19.63 1.29 3.06
CA GLY A 64 19.37 -0.09 2.62
C GLY A 64 19.33 -1.12 3.76
N GLU A 65 19.19 -0.67 5.01
CA GLU A 65 19.01 -1.55 6.18
C GLU A 65 17.61 -2.19 6.19
N ILE A 66 16.64 -1.59 5.49
CA ILE A 66 15.33 -2.18 5.20
C ILE A 66 15.39 -2.77 3.80
N SER A 67 15.34 -4.10 3.71
CA SER A 67 15.52 -4.83 2.47
C SER A 67 14.23 -4.94 1.65
N ALA A 68 14.35 -5.34 0.38
CA ALA A 68 13.19 -5.68 -0.44
C ALA A 68 12.38 -6.85 0.16
N ASP A 69 13.06 -7.81 0.81
CA ASP A 69 12.40 -8.93 1.48
C ASP A 69 11.55 -8.45 2.67
N ASP A 70 11.99 -7.42 3.41
CA ASP A 70 11.18 -6.81 4.46
C ASP A 70 9.90 -6.19 3.89
N LEU A 71 9.97 -5.65 2.67
CA LEU A 71 8.82 -5.10 1.93
C LEU A 71 7.95 -6.18 1.25
N ASP A 72 8.36 -7.45 1.26
CA ASP A 72 7.55 -8.55 0.71
C ASP A 72 6.87 -9.36 1.82
N TYR A 73 7.41 -9.33 3.05
CA TYR A 73 6.95 -10.18 4.15
C TYR A 73 6.45 -9.42 5.39
N ASN A 74 6.69 -8.12 5.50
CA ASN A 74 6.25 -7.34 6.67
C ASN A 74 5.24 -6.23 6.27
N ASN A 75 3.96 -6.52 6.51
CA ASN A 75 2.86 -5.60 6.22
C ASN A 75 3.02 -4.22 6.88
N ASP A 76 3.62 -4.14 8.06
CA ASP A 76 3.80 -2.88 8.78
C ASP A 76 4.89 -2.02 8.10
N VAL A 77 5.96 -2.66 7.61
CA VAL A 77 7.02 -2.00 6.83
C VAL A 77 6.46 -1.52 5.49
N ILE A 78 5.66 -2.35 4.81
CA ILE A 78 5.00 -1.99 3.55
C ILE A 78 4.05 -0.81 3.74
N ALA A 79 3.18 -0.88 4.75
CA ALA A 79 2.20 0.15 5.02
C ALA A 79 2.90 1.48 5.32
N LEU A 80 3.97 1.45 6.13
CA LEU A 80 4.74 2.64 6.45
C LEU A 80 5.49 3.19 5.24
N TYR A 81 6.07 2.34 4.40
CA TYR A 81 6.68 2.73 3.13
C TYR A 81 5.69 3.43 2.19
N ILE A 82 4.45 2.92 2.07
CA ILE A 82 3.40 3.54 1.26
C ILE A 82 3.00 4.93 1.81
N MET A 83 3.06 5.10 3.13
CA MET A 83 2.75 6.35 3.82
C MET A 83 3.90 7.36 3.79
N MET A 84 5.08 6.99 3.29
CA MET A 84 6.24 7.86 3.29
C MET A 84 5.90 9.17 2.57
N PRO A 85 5.96 10.32 3.27
CA PRO A 85 5.67 11.59 2.65
C PRO A 85 6.71 11.81 1.56
N ARG A 86 6.27 12.26 0.39
CA ARG A 86 7.22 12.65 -0.65
C ARG A 86 8.16 13.67 -0.04
N LYS A 87 9.48 13.46 -0.17
CA LYS A 87 10.45 14.56 0.02
C LYS A 87 9.87 15.71 -0.79
N HIS A 88 9.65 16.84 -0.11
CA HIS A 88 9.27 18.08 -0.77
C HIS A 88 10.37 18.34 -1.80
N GLU A 89 10.17 17.94 -3.05
CA GLU A 89 10.89 18.55 -4.13
C GLU A 89 10.36 19.98 -4.10
N ASP A 90 11.15 20.89 -3.53
CA ASP A 90 10.97 22.32 -3.71
C ASP A 90 10.98 22.59 -5.20
N LYS A 91 9.80 22.52 -5.82
CA LYS A 91 9.56 23.15 -7.11
C LYS A 91 9.11 24.56 -6.82
N ASP A 92 10.05 25.34 -6.29
CA ASP A 92 10.22 26.73 -6.70
C ASP A 92 10.59 26.71 -8.19
N THR A 93 9.61 26.43 -9.04
CA THR A 93 9.64 26.78 -10.46
C THR A 93 8.22 27.18 -10.86
N GLU A 94 7.67 28.14 -10.11
CA GLU A 94 6.94 29.21 -10.75
C GLU A 94 7.98 30.11 -11.43
N SER A 95 8.07 30.01 -12.75
CA SER A 95 8.75 31.01 -13.58
C SER A 95 7.96 31.11 -14.88
N ALA A 96 7.12 32.14 -14.89
CA ALA A 96 6.69 33.00 -15.99
C ALA A 96 6.52 32.40 -17.40
#